data_AF-A0A920USK3-F1
#
_entry.id   AF-A0A920USK3-F1
#
_cell.length_a   1.000
_cell.length_b   1.000
_cell.length_c   1.000
_cell.angle_alpha   90.00
_cell.angle_beta   90.00
_cell.angle_gamma   90.00
#
_symmetry.space_group_name_H-M   'P 1'
#
loop_
_entity.id
_entity.type
_entity.pdbx_description
1 polymer ?
#
loop_
_entity_poly.entity_id
_entity_poly.type
_entity_poly.pdbx_seq_one_letter_code
_entity_poly.pdbx_strand_id
1 'polypeptide(L)'
;MWKTHILVFGHPEVYILILPAMGIVSEVLPIFSRKPLFGYPFVVFAGIVIGFRGWFVWSHHMFTVGLGPAANTAFAMSTMLIAVPTGVKNLQLDWPLLARKNST
;
A
#
# COMPACT_ATOMS: atom_id res chain seq x y z
N MET A 1 -25.94 9.89 1.28
CA MET A 1 -25.65 10.03 -0.17
C MET A 1 -24.30 10.74 -0.41
N TRP A 2 -24.09 12.00 0.02
CA TRP A 2 -22.83 12.74 -0.21
C TRP A 2 -21.56 12.05 0.33
N LYS A 3 -21.53 11.64 1.62
CA LYS A 3 -20.35 11.02 2.27
C LYS A 3 -19.79 9.78 1.53
N THR A 4 -20.65 8.97 0.94
CA THR A 4 -20.25 7.77 0.18
C THR A 4 -19.47 8.15 -1.08
N HIS A 5 -19.85 9.23 -1.76
CA HIS A 5 -19.26 9.61 -3.06
C HIS A 5 -17.86 10.20 -2.88
N ILE A 6 -17.68 11.07 -1.88
CA ILE A 6 -16.36 11.65 -1.56
C ILE A 6 -15.37 10.60 -1.06
N LEU A 7 -15.82 9.60 -0.30
CA LEU A 7 -14.92 8.56 0.22
C LEU A 7 -14.56 7.51 -0.83
N VAL A 8 -15.50 7.18 -1.73
CA VAL A 8 -15.22 6.33 -2.90
C VAL A 8 -14.20 6.99 -3.83
N PHE A 9 -14.17 8.33 -3.93
CA PHE A 9 -13.23 9.04 -4.80
C PHE A 9 -11.92 9.47 -4.11
N GLY A 10 -12.00 9.88 -2.84
CA GLY A 10 -10.86 10.35 -2.06
C GLY A 10 -9.91 9.24 -1.61
N HIS A 11 -10.41 8.01 -1.46
CA HIS A 11 -9.55 6.88 -1.12
C HIS A 11 -8.68 6.40 -2.30
N PRO A 12 -9.17 6.35 -3.55
CA PRO A 12 -8.32 6.20 -4.74
C PRO A 12 -7.32 7.35 -4.95
N GLU A 13 -7.70 8.60 -4.65
CA GLU A 13 -6.83 9.78 -4.84
C GLU A 13 -5.50 9.65 -4.07
N VAL A 14 -5.53 9.21 -2.81
CA VAL A 14 -4.32 9.02 -2.02
C VAL A 14 -3.39 7.94 -2.61
N TYR A 15 -3.94 6.95 -3.32
CA TYR A 15 -3.14 5.93 -3.99
C TYR A 15 -2.53 6.43 -5.30
N ILE A 16 -3.23 7.30 -6.04
CA ILE A 16 -2.66 7.96 -7.23
C ILE A 16 -1.46 8.83 -6.86
N LEU A 17 -1.48 9.47 -5.68
CA LEU A 17 -0.37 10.30 -5.20
C LEU A 17 0.82 9.50 -4.64
N ILE A 18 0.58 8.35 -4.00
CA ILE A 18 1.64 7.55 -3.38
C ILE A 18 2.38 6.65 -4.38
N LEU A 19 1.73 6.24 -5.47
CA LEU A 19 2.35 5.35 -6.48
C LEU A 19 3.57 5.97 -7.18
N PRO A 20 3.55 7.25 -7.63
CA PRO A 20 4.72 7.93 -8.19
C PRO A 20 5.85 8.07 -7.16
N ALA A 21 5.53 8.46 -5.93
CA ALA A 21 6.51 8.61 -4.86
C ALA A 21 7.22 7.28 -4.57
N MET A 22 6.46 6.18 -4.51
CA MET A 22 7.03 4.86 -4.33
C MET A 22 7.88 4.39 -5.52
N GLY A 23 7.52 4.76 -6.75
CA GLY A 23 8.33 4.47 -7.94
C GLY A 23 9.69 5.17 -7.91
N ILE A 24 9.71 6.45 -7.53
CA ILE A 24 10.96 7.23 -7.39
C ILE A 24 11.87 6.61 -6.32
N VAL A 25 11.31 6.23 -5.17
CA VAL A 25 12.08 5.60 -4.09
C VAL A 25 12.69 4.27 -4.54
N SER A 26 11.98 3.49 -5.35
CA SER A 26 12.50 2.23 -5.92
C SER A 26 13.65 2.44 -6.91
N GLU A 27 13.73 3.55 -7.62
CA GLU A 27 14.88 3.83 -8.51
C GLU A 27 16.06 4.46 -7.77
N VAL A 28 15.79 5.31 -6.77
CA VAL A 28 16.80 6.05 -6.02
C VAL A 28 17.57 5.15 -5.03
N LEU A 29 16.89 4.29 -4.28
CA LEU A 29 17.52 3.47 -3.24
C LEU A 29 18.61 2.50 -3.76
N PRO A 30 18.44 1.77 -4.87
CA PRO A 30 19.48 0.89 -5.41
C PRO A 30 20.74 1.65 -5.82
N ILE A 31 20.59 2.86 -6.36
CA ILE A 31 21.69 3.70 -6.83
C ILE A 31 22.57 4.13 -5.66
N PHE A 32 21.98 4.63 -4.58
CA PHE A 32 22.74 5.10 -3.41
C PHE A 32 23.24 3.96 -2.51
N SER A 33 22.59 2.80 -2.52
CA SER A 33 23.01 1.63 -1.75
C SER A 33 24.00 0.72 -2.48
N ARG A 34 24.20 0.91 -3.79
CA ARG A 34 24.99 0.04 -4.69
C ARG A 34 24.59 -1.44 -4.60
N LYS A 35 23.33 -1.71 -4.24
CA LYS A 35 22.79 -3.06 -4.14
C LYS A 35 21.50 -3.13 -4.95
N PRO A 36 21.31 -4.18 -5.78
CA PRO A 36 20.08 -4.33 -6.55
C PRO A 36 18.89 -4.49 -5.62
N LEU A 37 17.75 -3.94 -6.05
CA LEU A 37 16.46 -4.18 -5.41
C LEU A 37 16.15 -5.67 -5.44
N PHE A 38 15.87 -6.26 -4.28
CA PHE A 38 15.47 -7.64 -4.20
C PHE A 38 14.04 -7.79 -4.75
N GLY A 39 13.80 -8.70 -5.68
CA GLY A 39 12.43 -9.03 -6.11
C GLY A 39 11.64 -7.92 -6.80
N TYR A 40 12.19 -7.30 -7.86
CA TYR A 40 11.48 -6.33 -8.72
C TYR A 40 10.04 -6.74 -9.13
N PRO A 41 9.75 -8.01 -9.50
CA PRO A 41 8.38 -8.42 -9.83
C PRO A 41 7.39 -8.26 -8.67
N PHE A 42 7.86 -8.47 -7.43
CA PHE A 42 7.04 -8.33 -6.23
C PHE A 42 6.76 -6.86 -5.89
N VAL A 43 7.68 -5.94 -6.23
CA VAL A 43 7.47 -4.49 -6.09
C VAL A 43 6.38 -4.00 -7.04
N VAL A 44 6.40 -4.47 -8.28
CA VAL A 44 5.38 -4.14 -9.29
C VAL A 44 4.03 -4.72 -8.89
N PHE A 45 3.98 -5.99 -8.48
CA PHE A 45 2.75 -6.62 -8.01
C PHE A 45 2.19 -5.90 -6.78
N ALA A 46 3.01 -5.58 -5.79
CA ALA A 46 2.59 -4.81 -4.62
C ALA A 46 2.00 -3.45 -5.03
N GLY A 47 2.61 -2.74 -5.99
CA GLY A 47 2.07 -1.49 -6.54
C GLY A 47 0.68 -1.64 -7.15
N ILE A 48 0.48 -2.68 -7.98
CA ILE A 48 -0.82 -2.96 -8.62
C ILE A 48 -1.89 -3.26 -7.58
N VAL A 49 -1.59 -4.13 -6.61
CA VAL A 49 -2.60 -4.51 -5.60
C VAL A 49 -2.85 -3.36 -4.60
N ILE A 50 -1.91 -2.44 -4.41
CA ILE A 50 -2.14 -1.21 -3.64
C ILE A 50 -3.08 -0.26 -4.41
N GLY A 51 -2.83 -0.06 -5.72
CA GLY A 51 -3.72 0.75 -6.57
C GLY A 51 -5.14 0.19 -6.67
N PHE A 52 -5.28 -1.13 -6.76
CA PHE A 52 -6.59 -1.80 -6.82
C PHE A 52 -7.33 -1.79 -5.47
N ARG A 53 -6.62 -1.88 -4.33
CA ARG A 53 -7.24 -1.87 -3.00
C ARG A 53 -7.91 -0.54 -2.63
N GLY A 54 -7.54 0.57 -3.27
CA GLY A 54 -8.17 1.86 -3.06
C GLY A 54 -9.67 1.89 -3.31
N TRP A 55 -10.16 1.00 -4.17
CA TRP A 55 -11.57 0.85 -4.48
C TRP A 55 -12.36 -0.01 -3.50
N PHE A 56 -11.75 -0.67 -2.50
CA PHE A 56 -12.40 -1.67 -1.64
C PHE A 56 -12.40 -1.36 -0.14
N VAL A 57 -11.82 -0.24 0.28
CA VAL A 57 -11.66 0.05 1.72
C VAL A 57 -12.30 1.36 2.17
N TRP A 58 -12.88 2.16 1.27
CA TRP A 58 -13.45 3.49 1.57
C TRP A 58 -14.39 3.52 2.78
N SER A 59 -15.10 2.42 3.04
CA SER A 59 -16.06 2.30 4.13
C SER A 59 -15.43 2.34 5.53
N HIS A 60 -14.10 2.25 5.70
CA HIS A 60 -13.50 2.32 7.03
C HIS A 60 -13.65 3.70 7.69
N HIS A 61 -13.84 4.75 6.91
CA HIS A 61 -14.21 6.08 7.42
C HIS A 61 -15.70 6.18 7.83
N MET A 62 -16.48 5.13 7.59
CA MET A 62 -17.94 5.10 7.73
C MET A 62 -18.44 4.04 8.72
N PHE A 63 -17.56 3.43 9.54
CA PHE A 63 -17.95 2.32 10.43
C PHE A 63 -19.05 2.68 11.45
N THR A 64 -19.19 3.95 11.82
CA THR A 64 -20.17 4.44 12.81
C THR A 64 -21.49 4.90 12.20
N VAL A 65 -21.67 4.87 10.87
CA VAL A 65 -22.91 5.35 10.22
C VAL A 65 -24.00 4.28 10.07
N GLY A 66 -23.79 3.09 10.62
CA GLY A 66 -24.82 2.05 10.70
C GLY A 66 -24.99 1.17 9.45
N LEU A 67 -23.90 0.86 8.72
CA LEU A 67 -23.92 0.00 7.51
C LEU A 67 -24.32 -1.47 7.75
N GLY A 68 -24.41 -1.89 9.01
CA GLY A 68 -24.73 -3.26 9.42
C GLY A 68 -23.48 -4.12 9.70
N PRO A 69 -23.59 -5.18 10.54
CA PRO A 69 -22.43 -5.95 11.01
C PRO A 69 -21.68 -6.66 9.88
N ALA A 70 -22.40 -7.24 8.91
CA ALA A 70 -21.78 -7.97 7.80
C ALA A 70 -20.92 -7.06 6.90
N ALA A 71 -21.43 -5.87 6.57
CA ALA A 71 -20.69 -4.89 5.78
C ALA A 71 -19.46 -4.37 6.55
N ASN A 72 -19.62 -4.00 7.83
CA ASN A 72 -18.51 -3.54 8.66
C ASN A 72 -17.39 -4.58 8.77
N THR A 73 -17.73 -5.86 8.96
CA THR A 73 -16.73 -6.93 9.03
C THR A 73 -16.01 -7.13 7.69
N ALA A 74 -16.74 -7.15 6.57
CA ALA A 74 -16.12 -7.31 5.24
C ALA A 74 -15.13 -6.17 4.92
N PHE A 75 -15.51 -4.92 5.22
CA PHE A 75 -14.64 -3.75 5.00
C PHE A 75 -13.50 -3.62 6.03
N ALA A 76 -13.69 -4.12 7.25
CA ALA A 76 -12.61 -4.22 8.23
C ALA A 76 -11.55 -5.24 7.79
N MET A 77 -11.97 -6.42 7.30
CA MET A 77 -11.06 -7.44 6.79
C MET A 77 -10.30 -6.96 5.54
N SER A 78 -10.98 -6.27 4.61
CA SER A 78 -10.33 -5.72 3.42
C SER A 78 -9.25 -4.67 3.77
N THR A 79 -9.51 -3.85 4.80
CA THR A 79 -8.55 -2.86 5.30
C THR A 79 -7.34 -3.52 5.95
N MET A 80 -7.55 -4.56 6.76
CA MET A 80 -6.45 -5.32 7.38
C MET A 80 -5.59 -6.04 6.33
N LEU A 81 -6.18 -6.47 5.22
CA LEU A 81 -5.46 -7.10 4.11
C LEU A 81 -4.45 -6.16 3.43
N ILE A 82 -4.53 -4.84 3.65
CA ILE A 82 -3.51 -3.88 3.19
C ILE A 82 -2.17 -4.08 3.93
N ALA A 83 -2.15 -4.66 5.12
CA ALA A 83 -0.90 -4.86 5.86
C ALA A 83 0.09 -5.79 5.11
N VAL A 84 -0.41 -6.78 4.39
CA VAL A 84 0.39 -7.77 3.66
C VAL A 84 1.27 -7.16 2.54
N PRO A 85 0.72 -6.43 1.54
CA PRO A 85 1.54 -5.80 0.49
C PRO A 85 2.52 -4.75 1.04
N THR A 86 2.14 -4.04 2.09
CA THR A 86 2.98 -2.99 2.70
C THR A 86 4.17 -3.63 3.40
N GLY A 87 3.94 -4.74 4.12
CA GLY A 87 5.01 -5.53 4.74
C GLY A 87 5.99 -6.11 3.72
N VAL A 88 5.49 -6.66 2.61
CA VAL A 88 6.33 -7.16 1.50
C VAL A 88 7.18 -6.02 0.92
N LYS A 89 6.55 -4.87 0.62
CA LYS A 89 7.26 -3.73 0.03
C LYS A 89 8.32 -3.16 0.98
N ASN A 90 8.03 -3.02 2.27
CA ASN A 90 9.00 -2.55 3.26
C ASN A 90 10.19 -3.51 3.39
N LEU A 91 9.94 -4.83 3.45
CA LEU A 91 11.01 -5.83 3.47
C LEU A 91 11.91 -5.72 2.24
N GLN A 92 11.31 -5.44 1.07
CA GLN A 92 12.04 -5.22 -0.17
C GLN A 92 12.89 -3.93 -0.18
N LEU A 93 12.35 -2.83 0.35
CA LEU A 93 13.05 -1.53 0.43
C LEU A 93 14.16 -1.53 1.49
N ASP A 94 13.97 -2.26 2.59
CA ASP A 94 14.94 -2.36 3.69
C ASP A 94 16.07 -3.35 3.38
N TRP A 95 15.89 -4.27 2.43
CA TRP A 95 16.87 -5.30 2.09
C TRP A 95 18.26 -4.74 1.72
N PRO A 96 18.41 -3.74 0.84
CA PRO A 96 19.70 -3.10 0.58
C PRO A 96 20.36 -2.50 1.83
N LEU A 97 19.55 -1.96 2.76
CA LEU A 97 20.02 -1.32 3.99
C LEU A 97 20.47 -2.36 5.03
N LEU A 98 19.68 -3.41 5.23
CA LEU A 98 20.00 -4.54 6.12
C LEU A 98 21.23 -5.30 5.63
N ALA A 99 21.34 -5.54 4.32
CA ALA A 99 22.51 -6.20 3.75
C ALA A 99 23.80 -5.40 3.96
N ARG A 100 23.76 -4.07 4.16
CA ARG A 100 24.94 -3.24 4.47
C ARG A 100 25.40 -3.41 5.92
N LYS A 101 24.48 -3.64 6.86
CA LYS A 101 24.80 -3.83 8.28
C LYS A 101 25.58 -5.14 8.54
N ASN A 102 25.39 -6.14 7.68
CA ASN A 102 26.06 -7.44 7.78
C ASN A 102 27.42 -7.51 7.06
N SER A 103 27.91 -6.42 6.48
CA SER A 103 29.19 -6.39 5.75
C SER A 103 30.32 -5.63 6.48
N THR A 104 30.21 -5.48 7.80
CA THR A 104 31.25 -4.95 8.71
C THR A 104 31.47 -5.94 9.83
#